data_AF-J9H6B0-F1
#
_entry.id   AF-J9H6B0-F1
#
_cell.length_a   1.000
_cell.length_b   1.000
_cell.length_c   1.000
_cell.angle_alpha   90.00
_cell.angle_beta   90.00
_cell.angle_gamma   90.00
#
_symmetry.space_group_name_H-M   'P 1'
#
loop_
_entity.id
_entity.type
_entity.pdbx_description
1 polymer ?
#
loop_
_entity_poly.entity_id
_entity_poly.type
_entity_poly.pdbx_seq_one_letter_code
_entity_poly.pdbx_strand_id
1 'polypeptide(L)'
;MKIFNPSNTLIQDIILSNGAVVHRELGGEHYVRLPFTSEKVLSIPIGSYVQVEGFGRFELTMECRPTFNRQTGGYDYDLKLEAPYMKWKNKVLRYRAASGGSETSFRLTAPISTHLKVITDNLSRLGREDSSFRYDGKDYGSVVDGGVLDVSRYAFINYEGTDIITAINQIAESFECEWWVTDNIIHMGRCEMVTTAVTLAMNQAVEQMNTQGNKGTYANRIIVFGSERNLPAGYREATSPDIVTDGVVQRRLMLPEKDAPKGYIEAPATTEKNAVEAVVVMEDIYPKVECIVKTLTSYERHTSDQEGNEVSETFYRVADSTFKFTKDMILPDKKLHIVFLSGRMNGMDFEAEYSPEKQLVRNRCQRCLRAQAPRQRPASRTGRQVRHLQLGQLQGSRHGHHRKSRGKAP
;
A
#
# COMPACT_ATOMS: atom_id res chain seq x y z
N MET A 1 0.52 -28.21 29.30
CA MET A 1 0.73 -26.85 28.75
C MET A 1 -0.06 -25.90 29.64
N LYS A 2 0.65 -24.99 30.30
CA LYS A 2 0.06 -24.14 31.34
C LYS A 2 -0.42 -22.82 30.75
N ILE A 3 -1.70 -22.52 30.97
CA ILE A 3 -2.34 -21.27 30.58
C ILE A 3 -2.39 -20.37 31.81
N PHE A 4 -1.83 -19.18 31.70
CA PHE A 4 -1.78 -18.19 32.78
C PHE A 4 -2.65 -16.98 32.44
N ASN A 5 -3.24 -16.35 33.45
CA ASN A 5 -3.89 -15.06 33.30
C ASN A 5 -2.83 -13.93 33.21
N PRO A 6 -3.22 -12.68 32.89
CA PRO A 6 -2.28 -11.54 32.84
C PRO A 6 -1.53 -11.29 34.15
N SER A 7 -2.11 -11.69 35.29
CA SER A 7 -1.51 -11.59 36.63
C SER A 7 -0.63 -12.78 37.02
N ASN A 8 -0.22 -13.60 36.05
CA ASN A 8 0.65 -14.78 36.24
C ASN A 8 0.06 -15.88 37.15
N THR A 9 -1.28 -15.94 37.26
CA THR A 9 -1.98 -17.03 37.95
C THR A 9 -2.35 -18.12 36.96
N LEU A 10 -2.08 -19.37 37.31
CA LEU A 10 -2.46 -20.53 36.50
C LEU A 10 -3.99 -20.60 36.38
N ILE A 11 -4.50 -20.59 35.14
CA ILE A 11 -5.92 -20.81 34.81
C ILE A 11 -6.17 -22.31 34.66
N GLN A 12 -5.35 -22.97 33.85
CA GLN A 12 -5.53 -24.37 33.47
C GLN A 12 -4.19 -24.98 33.04
N ASP A 13 -3.97 -26.25 33.37
CA ASP A 13 -2.94 -27.08 32.72
C ASP A 13 -3.64 -28.06 31.77
N ILE A 14 -3.30 -27.99 30.49
CA ILE A 14 -3.92 -28.81 29.44
C ILE A 14 -2.94 -29.85 28.92
N ILE A 15 -3.46 -31.02 28.53
CA ILE A 15 -2.70 -32.00 27.76
C ILE A 15 -2.74 -31.56 26.30
N LEU A 16 -1.59 -31.53 25.63
CA LEU A 16 -1.51 -31.17 24.22
C LEU A 16 -2.15 -32.26 23.36
N SER A 17 -3.04 -31.85 22.46
CA SER A 17 -3.63 -32.72 21.46
C SER A 17 -2.85 -32.61 20.14
N ASN A 18 -3.08 -33.55 19.20
CA ASN A 18 -2.47 -33.50 17.87
C ASN A 18 -2.83 -32.25 17.05
N GLY A 19 -3.87 -31.50 17.45
CA GLY A 19 -4.24 -30.24 16.82
C GLY A 19 -3.46 -29.03 17.31
N ALA A 20 -2.60 -29.19 18.33
CA ALA A 20 -1.76 -28.09 18.82
C ALA A 20 -0.67 -27.75 17.80
N VAL A 21 -0.61 -26.48 17.38
CA VAL A 21 0.32 -26.03 16.33
C VAL A 21 0.88 -24.65 16.64
N VAL A 22 2.17 -24.47 16.37
CA VAL A 22 2.78 -23.15 16.23
C VAL A 22 2.79 -22.81 14.75
N HIS A 23 2.20 -21.68 14.40
CA HIS A 23 2.13 -21.17 13.04
C HIS A 23 2.90 -19.85 12.96
N ARG A 24 3.74 -19.71 11.93
CA ARG A 24 4.48 -18.48 11.64
C ARG A 24 4.48 -18.24 10.14
N GLU A 25 4.07 -17.04 9.76
CA GLU A 25 4.08 -16.51 8.41
C GLU A 25 4.91 -15.22 8.39
N LEU A 26 5.68 -15.02 7.32
CA LEU A 26 6.43 -13.79 7.12
C LEU A 26 5.48 -12.63 6.81
N GLY A 27 5.60 -11.52 7.53
CA GLY A 27 4.68 -10.38 7.40
C GLY A 27 3.21 -10.67 7.75
N GLY A 28 2.92 -11.87 8.28
CA GLY A 28 1.58 -12.39 8.44
C GLY A 28 1.34 -12.94 9.85
N GLU A 29 0.56 -14.01 9.96
CA GLU A 29 0.16 -14.55 11.26
C GLU A 29 1.33 -15.19 12.04
N HIS A 30 1.33 -15.03 13.36
CA HIS A 30 2.27 -15.72 14.25
C HIS A 30 1.56 -16.07 15.55
N TYR A 31 1.24 -17.35 15.73
CA TYR A 31 0.40 -17.81 16.83
C TYR A 31 0.67 -19.26 17.22
N VAL A 32 0.21 -19.61 18.42
CA VAL A 32 -0.01 -20.98 18.84
C VAL A 32 -1.52 -21.23 18.93
N ARG A 33 -1.98 -22.34 18.36
CA ARG A 33 -3.36 -22.82 18.46
C ARG A 33 -3.37 -24.03 19.39
N LEU A 34 -4.24 -24.00 20.39
CA LEU A 34 -4.36 -25.01 21.43
C LEU A 34 -5.81 -25.49 21.53
N PRO A 35 -6.17 -26.61 20.87
CA PRO A 35 -7.48 -27.22 21.05
C PRO A 35 -7.52 -28.10 22.30
N PHE A 36 -8.51 -27.87 23.17
CA PHE A 36 -8.73 -28.64 24.39
C PHE A 36 -10.18 -28.57 24.87
N THR A 37 -10.58 -29.49 25.76
CA THR A 37 -11.90 -29.50 26.40
C THR A 37 -11.78 -29.25 27.90
N SER A 38 -12.76 -28.57 28.48
CA SER A 38 -12.91 -28.37 29.93
C SER A 38 -14.33 -28.72 30.38
N GLU A 39 -14.48 -29.30 31.57
CA GLU A 39 -15.79 -29.61 32.16
C GLU A 39 -16.59 -28.35 32.52
N LYS A 40 -15.90 -27.24 32.81
CA LYS A 40 -16.49 -25.96 33.20
C LYS A 40 -16.02 -24.86 32.26
N VAL A 41 -16.85 -23.83 32.12
CA VAL A 41 -16.45 -22.60 31.41
C VAL A 41 -15.27 -21.98 32.16
N LEU A 42 -14.14 -21.89 31.47
CA LEU A 42 -12.97 -21.15 31.88
C LEU A 42 -13.09 -19.69 31.43
N SER A 43 -12.80 -18.77 32.35
CA SER A 43 -12.60 -17.35 32.03
C SER A 43 -11.14 -17.13 31.65
N ILE A 44 -10.88 -16.88 30.36
CA ILE A 44 -9.54 -16.65 29.81
C ILE A 44 -9.51 -15.21 29.30
N PRO A 45 -9.16 -14.21 30.14
CA PRO A 45 -9.16 -12.81 29.74
C PRO A 45 -8.09 -12.51 28.70
N ILE A 46 -8.30 -11.45 27.91
CA ILE A 46 -7.27 -10.91 27.00
C ILE A 46 -5.99 -10.62 27.78
N GLY A 47 -4.84 -10.96 27.19
CA GLY A 47 -3.52 -10.91 27.83
C GLY A 47 -3.14 -12.18 28.59
N SER A 48 -4.05 -13.16 28.74
CA SER A 48 -3.68 -14.51 29.18
C SER A 48 -2.65 -15.09 28.21
N TYR A 49 -1.74 -15.94 28.71
CA TYR A 49 -0.61 -16.38 27.93
C TYR A 49 -0.18 -17.81 28.23
N VAL A 50 0.63 -18.35 27.32
CA VAL A 50 1.35 -19.61 27.47
C VAL A 50 2.82 -19.39 27.21
N GLN A 51 3.66 -20.24 27.81
CA GLN A 51 5.08 -20.34 27.47
C GLN A 51 5.29 -21.59 26.63
N VAL A 52 5.73 -21.42 25.38
CA VAL A 52 6.03 -22.51 24.47
C VAL A 52 7.55 -22.68 24.43
N GLU A 53 8.02 -23.89 24.74
CA GLU A 53 9.45 -24.22 24.67
C GLU A 53 9.99 -24.00 23.25
N GLY A 54 11.14 -23.35 23.12
CA GLY A 54 11.77 -23.02 21.84
C GLY A 54 11.15 -21.84 21.08
N PHE A 55 9.92 -21.43 21.40
CA PHE A 55 9.22 -20.33 20.69
C PHE A 55 8.88 -19.12 21.58
N GLY A 56 8.94 -19.27 22.90
CA GLY A 56 8.70 -18.17 23.84
C GLY A 56 7.23 -17.99 24.22
N ARG A 57 6.87 -16.75 24.59
CA ARG A 57 5.53 -16.41 25.10
C ARG A 57 4.55 -16.15 23.96
N PHE A 58 3.34 -16.68 24.07
CA PHE A 58 2.20 -16.34 23.22
C PHE A 58 1.03 -15.87 24.09
N GLU A 59 0.32 -14.83 23.65
CA GLU A 59 -0.72 -14.19 24.44
C GLU A 59 -2.04 -14.02 23.67
N LEU A 60 -3.14 -14.08 24.40
CA LEU A 60 -4.47 -13.95 23.87
C LEU A 60 -4.74 -12.48 23.55
N THR A 61 -4.94 -12.16 22.27
CA THR A 61 -5.16 -10.78 21.80
C THR A 61 -6.63 -10.46 21.53
N MET A 62 -7.50 -11.46 21.55
CA MET A 62 -8.94 -11.33 21.34
C MET A 62 -9.72 -12.28 22.25
N GLU A 63 -10.99 -12.01 22.48
CA GLU A 63 -11.84 -12.85 23.31
C GLU A 63 -11.94 -14.27 22.71
N CYS A 64 -11.72 -15.29 23.55
CA CYS A 64 -11.97 -16.70 23.19
C CYS A 64 -13.32 -17.13 23.73
N ARG A 65 -14.19 -17.65 22.86
CA ARG A 65 -15.50 -18.19 23.24
C ARG A 65 -15.52 -19.70 23.02
N PRO A 66 -15.72 -20.51 24.07
CA PRO A 66 -15.81 -21.95 23.89
C PRO A 66 -17.11 -22.37 23.20
N THR A 67 -17.10 -23.56 22.63
CA THR A 67 -18.28 -24.23 22.11
C THR A 67 -18.76 -25.27 23.11
N PHE A 68 -20.05 -25.27 23.45
CA PHE A 68 -20.61 -26.30 24.33
C PHE A 68 -20.62 -27.67 23.63
N ASN A 69 -20.02 -28.67 24.27
CA ASN A 69 -19.95 -30.03 23.77
C ASN A 69 -21.13 -30.85 24.33
N ARG A 70 -22.11 -31.16 23.48
CA ARG A 70 -23.31 -31.92 23.88
C ARG A 70 -23.05 -33.38 24.24
N GLN A 71 -21.94 -33.96 23.78
CA GLN A 71 -21.61 -35.36 24.04
C GLN A 71 -20.97 -35.54 25.41
N THR A 72 -20.07 -34.63 25.78
CA THR A 72 -19.35 -34.68 27.06
C THR A 72 -20.00 -33.84 28.15
N GLY A 73 -20.89 -32.90 27.79
CA GLY A 73 -21.44 -31.89 28.70
C GLY A 73 -20.45 -30.78 29.07
N GLY A 74 -19.26 -30.78 28.49
CA GLY A 74 -18.21 -29.79 28.71
C GLY A 74 -18.16 -28.68 27.65
N TYR A 75 -17.00 -28.05 27.54
CA TYR A 75 -16.74 -26.89 26.69
C TYR A 75 -15.45 -27.12 25.89
N ASP A 76 -15.57 -27.10 24.56
CA ASP A 76 -14.46 -27.21 23.64
C ASP A 76 -13.89 -25.82 23.32
N TYR A 77 -12.59 -25.68 23.48
CA TYR A 77 -11.82 -24.48 23.21
C TYR A 77 -10.95 -24.71 21.98
N ASP A 78 -10.90 -23.70 21.12
CA ASP A 78 -9.90 -23.59 20.06
C ASP A 78 -9.10 -22.30 20.29
N LEU A 79 -8.17 -22.37 21.23
CA LEU A 79 -7.51 -21.18 21.77
C LEU A 79 -6.35 -20.76 20.86
N LYS A 80 -6.50 -19.62 20.16
CA LYS A 80 -5.44 -19.00 19.37
C LYS A 80 -4.77 -17.88 20.20
N LEU A 81 -3.53 -18.10 20.63
CA LEU A 81 -2.70 -17.09 21.30
C LEU A 81 -1.62 -16.63 20.33
N GLU A 82 -1.42 -15.33 20.19
CA GLU A 82 -0.51 -14.75 19.19
C GLU A 82 0.83 -14.35 19.81
N ALA A 83 1.85 -14.21 18.97
CA ALA A 83 3.14 -13.68 19.40
C ALA A 83 2.95 -12.27 20.01
N PRO A 84 3.78 -11.87 20.99
CA PRO A 84 3.50 -10.67 21.80
C PRO A 84 3.43 -9.36 21.02
N TYR A 85 4.04 -9.28 19.84
CA TYR A 85 3.96 -8.10 18.98
C TYR A 85 2.61 -8.02 18.23
N MET A 86 1.86 -9.10 18.09
CA MET A 86 0.60 -9.09 17.33
C MET A 86 -0.51 -8.28 18.00
N LYS A 87 -0.46 -8.05 19.32
CA LYS A 87 -1.42 -7.15 19.99
C LYS A 87 -1.34 -5.71 19.50
N TRP A 88 -0.30 -5.32 18.76
CA TRP A 88 -0.22 -4.01 18.13
C TRP A 88 -1.37 -3.78 17.13
N LYS A 89 -1.97 -4.84 16.57
CA LYS A 89 -3.17 -4.75 15.72
C LYS A 89 -4.38 -4.16 16.45
N ASN A 90 -4.39 -4.22 17.78
CA ASN A 90 -5.45 -3.65 18.61
C ASN A 90 -5.18 -2.17 18.96
N LYS A 91 -4.14 -1.55 18.38
CA LYS A 91 -3.72 -0.18 18.67
C LYS A 91 -3.71 0.65 17.40
N VAL A 92 -4.55 1.70 17.39
CA VAL A 92 -4.60 2.67 16.30
C VAL A 92 -3.31 3.48 16.26
N LEU A 93 -2.69 3.57 15.09
CA LEU A 93 -1.52 4.38 14.84
C LEU A 93 -1.87 5.87 14.97
N ARG A 94 -1.01 6.63 15.65
CA ARG A 94 -1.23 8.07 15.88
C ARG A 94 -0.02 8.88 15.49
N TYR A 95 -0.21 9.88 14.65
CA TYR A 95 0.80 10.90 14.40
C TYR A 95 0.70 12.00 15.46
N ARG A 96 1.84 12.38 16.05
CA ARG A 96 1.90 13.42 17.07
C ARG A 96 3.00 14.41 16.70
N ALA A 97 2.59 15.61 16.28
CA ALA A 97 3.53 16.67 15.95
C ALA A 97 4.25 17.18 17.22
N ALA A 98 5.46 17.68 17.05
CA ALA A 98 6.23 18.27 18.15
C ALA A 98 5.52 19.50 18.79
N SER A 99 4.69 20.19 18.01
CA SER A 99 3.85 21.31 18.45
C SER A 99 2.63 20.92 19.28
N GLY A 100 2.43 19.62 19.55
CA GLY A 100 1.22 19.09 20.18
C GLY A 100 0.21 18.55 19.17
N GLY A 101 -0.81 17.84 19.67
CA GLY A 101 -1.84 17.18 18.86
C GLY A 101 -1.62 15.66 18.71
N SER A 102 -2.70 14.93 18.43
CA SER A 102 -2.69 13.50 18.15
C SER A 102 -3.70 13.20 17.06
N GLU A 103 -3.20 12.95 15.86
CA GLU A 103 -4.01 12.61 14.70
C GLU A 103 -4.02 11.11 14.47
N THR A 104 -5.20 10.52 14.29
CA THR A 104 -5.37 9.11 13.89
C THR A 104 -5.53 8.96 12.39
N SER A 105 -5.69 10.08 11.66
CA SER A 105 -5.77 10.11 10.21
C SER A 105 -4.79 11.13 9.67
N PHE A 106 -3.77 10.68 8.94
CA PHE A 106 -2.71 11.54 8.45
C PHE A 106 -2.08 10.96 7.17
N ARG A 107 -1.49 11.85 6.38
CA ARG A 107 -0.78 11.52 5.14
C ARG A 107 0.69 11.82 5.31
N LEU A 108 1.55 10.90 4.87
CA LEU A 108 2.99 11.06 5.02
C LEU A 108 3.71 10.67 3.73
N THR A 109 4.39 11.63 3.11
CA THR A 109 5.37 11.39 2.03
C THR A 109 6.77 11.46 2.63
N ALA A 110 7.37 10.31 2.94
CA ALA A 110 8.65 10.26 3.62
C ALA A 110 9.46 8.99 3.30
N PRO A 111 10.77 8.96 3.64
CA PRO A 111 11.56 7.74 3.58
C PRO A 111 11.09 6.71 4.60
N ILE A 112 11.43 5.44 4.38
CA ILE A 112 11.02 4.32 5.23
C ILE A 112 11.39 4.55 6.71
N SER A 113 12.56 5.14 6.98
CA SER A 113 13.02 5.46 8.33
C SER A 113 12.10 6.43 9.06
N THR A 114 11.48 7.37 8.35
CA THR A 114 10.53 8.32 8.94
C THR A 114 9.20 7.65 9.22
N HIS A 115 8.72 6.77 8.34
CA HIS A 115 7.51 5.98 8.60
C HIS A 115 7.71 5.04 9.80
N LEU A 116 8.83 4.31 9.85
CA LEU A 116 9.20 3.45 10.98
C LEU A 116 9.36 4.22 12.29
N LYS A 117 9.83 5.46 12.25
CA LYS A 117 9.87 6.32 13.44
C LYS A 117 8.48 6.58 14.01
N VAL A 118 7.46 6.75 13.17
CA VAL A 118 6.06 6.92 13.64
C VAL A 118 5.60 5.64 14.35
N ILE A 119 5.96 4.47 13.84
CA ILE A 119 5.67 3.17 14.48
C ILE A 119 6.35 3.07 15.84
N THR A 120 7.68 3.24 15.91
CA THR A 120 8.45 3.08 17.15
C THR A 120 8.09 4.13 18.19
N ASP A 121 7.80 5.37 17.79
CA ASP A 121 7.31 6.41 18.72
C ASP A 121 5.96 6.02 19.37
N ASN A 122 5.08 5.32 18.65
CA ASN A 122 3.83 4.80 19.22
C ASN A 122 4.09 3.63 20.16
N LEU A 123 4.95 2.68 19.78
CA LEU A 123 5.30 1.54 20.63
C LEU A 123 6.00 1.95 21.92
N SER A 124 6.96 2.88 21.87
CA SER A 124 7.60 3.42 23.07
C SER A 124 6.62 4.11 24.01
N ARG A 125 5.59 4.79 23.49
CA ARG A 125 4.53 5.38 24.33
C ARG A 125 3.68 4.31 24.99
N LEU A 126 3.22 3.32 24.22
CA LEU A 126 2.50 2.17 24.76
C LEU A 126 3.32 1.46 25.83
N GLY A 127 4.63 1.28 25.61
CA GLY A 127 5.56 0.70 26.58
C GLY A 127 5.79 1.53 27.85
N ARG A 128 5.52 2.83 27.83
CA ARG A 128 5.53 3.69 29.05
C ARG A 128 4.23 3.58 29.84
N GLU A 129 3.10 3.44 29.13
CA GLU A 129 1.78 3.27 29.74
C GLU A 129 1.62 1.86 30.32
N ASP A 130 2.13 0.86 29.62
CA ASP A 130 2.10 -0.54 30.02
C ASP A 130 3.35 -1.28 29.51
N SER A 131 4.16 -1.76 30.46
CA SER A 131 5.38 -2.54 30.18
C SER A 131 5.15 -3.81 29.35
N SER A 132 3.91 -4.32 29.27
CA SER A 132 3.57 -5.46 28.41
C SER A 132 3.80 -5.18 26.92
N PHE A 133 3.85 -3.92 26.50
CA PHE A 133 4.20 -3.51 25.12
C PHE A 133 5.70 -3.45 24.86
N ARG A 134 6.53 -3.86 25.82
CA ARG A 134 7.98 -4.00 25.67
C ARG A 134 8.35 -5.45 25.46
N TYR A 135 9.47 -5.68 24.78
CA TYR A 135 10.07 -7.01 24.69
C TYR A 135 11.12 -7.14 25.79
N ASP A 136 10.87 -8.01 26.78
CA ASP A 136 11.78 -8.23 27.91
C ASP A 136 12.25 -6.91 28.57
N GLY A 137 11.29 -6.00 28.80
CA GLY A 137 11.53 -4.67 29.37
C GLY A 137 12.16 -3.64 28.43
N LYS A 138 12.55 -4.02 27.20
CA LYS A 138 13.17 -3.15 26.20
C LYS A 138 12.14 -2.57 25.23
N ASP A 139 12.33 -1.31 24.88
CA ASP A 139 11.56 -0.65 23.83
C ASP A 139 11.85 -1.27 22.47
N TYR A 140 10.83 -1.29 21.60
CA TYR A 140 10.98 -1.77 20.24
C TYR A 140 11.75 -0.76 19.38
N GLY A 141 12.77 -1.25 18.68
CA GLY A 141 13.49 -0.53 17.64
C GLY A 141 13.08 -0.98 16.24
N SER A 142 13.70 -0.39 15.23
CA SER A 142 13.52 -0.79 13.84
C SER A 142 14.83 -0.72 13.07
N VAL A 143 15.04 -1.66 12.15
CA VAL A 143 16.17 -1.67 11.22
C VAL A 143 15.67 -1.87 9.80
N VAL A 144 16.40 -1.30 8.84
CA VAL A 144 16.20 -1.58 7.42
C VAL A 144 17.37 -2.45 6.98
N ASP A 145 17.09 -3.71 6.68
CA ASP A 145 18.12 -4.68 6.31
C ASP A 145 18.61 -4.40 4.88
N GLY A 146 19.94 -4.31 4.74
CA GLY A 146 20.59 -3.91 3.49
C GLY A 146 20.50 -4.97 2.39
N GLY A 147 20.62 -4.53 1.13
CA GLY A 147 20.84 -5.43 -0.02
C GLY A 147 20.14 -4.98 -1.29
N VAL A 148 18.89 -4.51 -1.18
CA VAL A 148 18.08 -4.13 -2.36
C VAL A 148 17.17 -2.92 -2.14
N LEU A 149 16.93 -2.50 -0.88
CA LEU A 149 16.00 -1.41 -0.58
C LEU A 149 16.63 -0.03 -0.79
N ASP A 150 16.03 0.81 -1.65
CA ASP A 150 16.38 2.23 -1.72
C ASP A 150 15.84 2.96 -0.47
N VAL A 151 16.67 3.04 0.56
CA VAL A 151 16.34 3.72 1.84
C VAL A 151 16.09 5.23 1.69
N SER A 152 16.52 5.82 0.56
CA SER A 152 16.32 7.24 0.25
C SER A 152 15.02 7.52 -0.50
N ARG A 153 14.36 6.47 -1.02
CA ARG A 153 13.05 6.56 -1.67
C ARG A 153 12.03 7.13 -0.70
N TYR A 154 11.21 8.04 -1.19
CA TYR A 154 10.04 8.54 -0.47
C TYR A 154 8.83 7.74 -0.92
N ALA A 155 7.97 7.34 -0.01
CA ALA A 155 6.65 6.79 -0.32
C ALA A 155 5.56 7.67 0.31
N PHE A 156 4.50 7.92 -0.46
CA PHE A 156 3.27 8.51 0.06
C PHE A 156 2.37 7.40 0.60
N ILE A 157 2.03 7.47 1.88
CA ILE A 157 1.11 6.55 2.54
C ILE A 157 0.03 7.38 3.24
N ASN A 158 -1.23 6.96 3.05
CA ASN A 158 -2.40 7.54 3.70
C ASN A 158 -2.86 6.62 4.82
N TYR A 159 -2.70 7.06 6.06
CA TYR A 159 -3.13 6.32 7.25
C TYR A 159 -4.48 6.89 7.69
N GLU A 160 -5.54 6.09 7.65
CA GLU A 160 -6.90 6.50 7.99
C GLU A 160 -7.45 5.59 9.10
N GLY A 161 -7.17 5.95 10.37
CA GLY A 161 -7.57 5.12 11.51
C GLY A 161 -6.90 3.74 11.54
N THR A 162 -5.79 3.59 10.83
CA THR A 162 -5.07 2.33 10.63
C THR A 162 -4.42 1.84 11.92
N ASP A 163 -4.49 0.55 12.22
CA ASP A 163 -3.74 -0.05 13.34
C ASP A 163 -2.25 -0.20 13.02
N ILE A 164 -1.43 -0.45 14.04
CA ILE A 164 0.02 -0.50 13.89
C ILE A 164 0.48 -1.65 12.97
N ILE A 165 -0.15 -2.83 13.01
CA ILE A 165 0.26 -3.96 12.15
C ILE A 165 -0.12 -3.66 10.69
N THR A 166 -1.33 -3.18 10.46
CA THR A 166 -1.76 -2.77 9.11
C THR A 166 -0.87 -1.65 8.56
N ALA A 167 -0.44 -0.70 9.40
CA ALA A 167 0.47 0.35 8.96
C ALA A 167 1.86 -0.20 8.58
N ILE A 168 2.39 -1.19 9.33
CA ILE A 168 3.63 -1.89 8.97
C ILE A 168 3.47 -2.60 7.62
N ASN A 169 2.35 -3.28 7.37
CA ASN A 169 2.04 -3.89 6.07
C ASN A 169 2.04 -2.87 4.93
N GLN A 170 1.35 -1.74 5.11
CA GLN A 170 1.31 -0.66 4.10
C GLN A 170 2.70 -0.08 3.82
N ILE A 171 3.55 0.04 4.84
CA ILE A 171 4.95 0.46 4.66
C ILE A 171 5.69 -0.58 3.84
N ALA A 172 5.62 -1.87 4.22
CA ALA A 172 6.30 -2.94 3.52
C ALA A 172 5.89 -3.03 2.04
N GLU A 173 4.58 -2.96 1.76
CA GLU A 173 4.03 -2.92 0.39
C GLU A 173 4.53 -1.71 -0.40
N SER A 174 4.45 -0.51 0.19
CA SER A 174 4.88 0.74 -0.46
C SER A 174 6.39 0.78 -0.73
N PHE A 175 7.16 0.06 0.09
CA PHE A 175 8.59 -0.07 -0.05
C PHE A 175 9.04 -1.34 -0.78
N GLU A 176 8.09 -2.17 -1.26
CA GLU A 176 8.35 -3.43 -1.98
C GLU A 176 9.29 -4.36 -1.20
N CYS A 177 9.03 -4.49 0.11
CA CYS A 177 9.81 -5.32 1.00
C CYS A 177 8.92 -6.17 1.91
N GLU A 178 9.57 -7.04 2.67
CA GLU A 178 8.98 -7.86 3.71
C GLU A 178 9.29 -7.25 5.07
N TRP A 179 8.60 -7.73 6.11
CA TRP A 179 8.89 -7.35 7.48
C TRP A 179 8.80 -8.56 8.41
N TRP A 180 9.60 -8.52 9.48
CA TRP A 180 9.56 -9.50 10.55
C TRP A 180 9.99 -8.86 11.87
N VAL A 181 9.74 -9.56 12.97
CA VAL A 181 10.18 -9.13 14.29
C VAL A 181 11.12 -10.19 14.85
N THR A 182 12.31 -9.75 15.27
CA THR A 182 13.26 -10.57 16.03
C THR A 182 13.56 -9.82 17.30
N ASP A 183 13.32 -10.46 18.45
CA ASP A 183 13.44 -9.83 19.76
C ASP A 183 12.65 -8.51 19.84
N ASN A 184 13.34 -7.40 20.15
CA ASN A 184 12.79 -6.06 20.21
C ASN A 184 12.98 -5.26 18.92
N ILE A 185 13.31 -5.89 17.78
CA ILE A 185 13.63 -5.19 16.53
C ILE A 185 12.61 -5.54 15.44
N ILE A 186 12.01 -4.50 14.84
CA ILE A 186 11.22 -4.60 13.62
C ILE A 186 12.16 -4.48 12.44
N HIS A 187 12.24 -5.53 11.63
CA HIS A 187 13.03 -5.60 10.42
C HIS A 187 12.18 -5.24 9.21
N MET A 188 12.77 -4.48 8.28
CA MET A 188 12.21 -4.17 6.96
C MET A 188 13.27 -4.49 5.91
N GLY A 189 12.96 -5.37 4.96
CA GLY A 189 13.93 -5.78 3.95
C GLY A 189 13.48 -7.01 3.18
N ARG A 190 14.41 -7.73 2.56
CA ARG A 190 14.15 -9.09 2.08
C ARG A 190 14.59 -10.06 3.16
N CYS A 191 13.70 -10.96 3.57
CA CYS A 191 13.98 -11.99 4.55
C CYS A 191 14.79 -13.11 3.88
N GLU A 192 16.05 -12.83 3.60
CA GLU A 192 17.00 -13.84 3.17
C GLU A 192 17.50 -14.57 4.41
N MET A 193 16.85 -15.70 4.75
CA MET A 193 17.40 -16.60 5.76
C MET A 193 18.66 -17.22 5.18
N VAL A 194 19.81 -16.62 5.50
CA VAL A 194 21.14 -17.15 5.16
C VAL A 194 21.32 -18.47 5.92
N THR A 195 20.85 -19.54 5.32
CA THR A 195 21.04 -20.90 5.80
C THR A 195 21.89 -21.64 4.81
N THR A 196 22.69 -22.58 5.31
CA THR A 196 23.26 -23.65 4.51
C THR A 196 22.13 -24.30 3.69
N ALA A 197 22.34 -24.43 2.38
CA ALA A 197 21.35 -25.02 1.49
C ALA A 197 20.89 -26.38 2.05
N VAL A 198 19.60 -26.48 2.40
CA VAL A 198 18.99 -27.74 2.81
C VAL A 198 18.48 -28.45 1.56
N THR A 199 18.98 -29.64 1.29
CA THR A 199 18.49 -30.46 0.17
C THR A 199 17.16 -31.08 0.57
N LEU A 200 16.09 -30.72 -0.15
CA LEU A 200 14.78 -31.33 -0.01
C LEU A 200 14.62 -32.43 -1.05
N ALA A 201 14.66 -33.69 -0.61
CA ALA A 201 14.47 -34.86 -1.48
C ALA A 201 13.19 -35.63 -1.13
N MET A 202 12.45 -36.05 -2.17
CA MET A 202 11.29 -36.95 -2.02
C MET A 202 11.72 -38.25 -1.33
N ASN A 203 10.88 -38.76 -0.43
CA ASN A 203 11.14 -39.94 0.39
C ASN A 203 12.32 -39.79 1.37
N GLN A 204 12.80 -38.56 1.60
CA GLN A 204 13.70 -38.22 2.69
C GLN A 204 13.05 -37.14 3.57
N ALA A 205 13.42 -35.87 3.35
CA ALA A 205 12.86 -34.72 4.06
C ALA A 205 11.47 -34.32 3.56
N VAL A 206 11.02 -34.89 2.43
CA VAL A 206 9.77 -34.53 1.77
C VAL A 206 8.91 -35.78 1.56
N GLU A 207 7.78 -35.83 2.26
CA GLU A 207 6.77 -36.88 2.11
C GLU A 207 5.84 -36.59 0.92
N GLN A 208 5.45 -35.33 0.74
CA GLN A 208 4.58 -34.89 -0.34
C GLN A 208 4.94 -33.47 -0.79
N MET A 209 4.98 -33.25 -2.12
CA MET A 209 4.97 -31.92 -2.72
C MET A 209 3.65 -31.71 -3.42
N ASN A 210 2.80 -30.85 -2.87
CA ASN A 210 1.59 -30.42 -3.54
C ASN A 210 1.85 -29.09 -4.24
N THR A 211 1.67 -29.06 -5.55
CA THR A 211 1.54 -27.81 -6.29
C THR A 211 0.08 -27.41 -6.22
N GLN A 212 -0.26 -26.42 -5.39
CA GLN A 212 -1.52 -25.72 -5.60
C GLN A 212 -1.35 -24.89 -6.87
N GLY A 213 -2.25 -25.13 -7.83
CA GLY A 213 -2.23 -24.48 -9.14
C GLY A 213 -2.02 -22.98 -9.01
N ASN A 214 -1.21 -22.44 -9.92
CA ASN A 214 -0.92 -21.02 -9.99
C ASN A 214 -2.24 -20.22 -9.93
N LYS A 215 -2.32 -19.18 -9.09
CA LYS A 215 -3.55 -18.36 -8.96
C LYS A 215 -3.87 -17.54 -10.23
N GLY A 216 -3.03 -17.62 -11.25
CA GLY A 216 -3.24 -16.97 -12.54
C GLY A 216 -4.01 -17.84 -13.53
N THR A 217 -4.84 -17.20 -14.36
CA THR A 217 -5.43 -17.83 -15.55
C THR A 217 -4.30 -18.31 -16.45
N TYR A 218 -4.26 -19.62 -16.74
CA TYR A 218 -3.33 -20.14 -17.74
C TYR A 218 -3.73 -19.60 -19.12
N ALA A 219 -2.80 -18.96 -19.82
CA ALA A 219 -2.95 -18.53 -21.19
C ALA A 219 -1.62 -18.71 -21.93
N ASN A 220 -1.68 -19.22 -23.16
CA ASN A 220 -0.56 -19.28 -24.09
C ASN A 220 -0.66 -18.22 -25.19
N ARG A 221 -1.75 -17.43 -25.19
CA ARG A 221 -1.95 -16.26 -26.03
C ARG A 221 -2.55 -15.13 -25.20
N ILE A 222 -1.94 -13.95 -25.25
CA ILE A 222 -2.38 -12.77 -24.51
C ILE A 222 -2.73 -11.63 -25.45
N ILE A 223 -3.90 -11.05 -25.22
CA ILE A 223 -4.37 -9.82 -25.85
C ILE A 223 -4.15 -8.71 -24.84
N VAL A 224 -3.28 -7.76 -25.16
CA VAL A 224 -2.77 -6.79 -24.20
C VAL A 224 -3.21 -5.39 -24.56
N PHE A 225 -3.81 -4.71 -23.58
CA PHE A 225 -4.18 -3.31 -23.66
C PHE A 225 -3.50 -2.49 -22.57
N GLY A 226 -3.09 -1.27 -22.91
CA GLY A 226 -2.74 -0.25 -21.92
C GLY A 226 -3.94 0.61 -21.56
N SER A 227 -3.72 1.77 -20.93
CA SER A 227 -4.78 2.72 -20.58
C SER A 227 -5.26 3.55 -21.78
N GLU A 228 -6.36 4.28 -21.57
CA GLU A 228 -6.95 5.25 -22.51
C GLU A 228 -6.36 6.67 -22.35
N ARG A 229 -5.45 6.82 -21.38
CA ARG A 229 -4.81 8.08 -21.00
C ARG A 229 -3.83 8.55 -22.06
N ASN A 230 -3.73 9.88 -22.23
CA ASN A 230 -2.77 10.54 -23.12
C ASN A 230 -2.82 10.08 -24.59
N LEU A 231 -3.97 9.55 -25.04
CA LEU A 231 -4.19 9.18 -26.44
C LEU A 231 -4.81 10.36 -27.22
N PRO A 232 -4.23 10.77 -28.37
CA PRO A 232 -4.84 11.78 -29.24
C PRO A 232 -6.19 11.32 -29.81
N ALA A 233 -7.01 12.25 -30.28
CA ALA A 233 -8.27 11.95 -30.97
C ALA A 233 -8.05 10.94 -32.11
N GLY A 234 -7.00 11.18 -32.90
CA GLY A 234 -6.53 10.34 -34.02
C GLY A 234 -5.86 9.01 -33.67
N TYR A 235 -5.77 8.62 -32.39
CA TYR A 235 -5.07 7.39 -32.03
C TYR A 235 -5.80 6.17 -32.58
N ARG A 236 -5.20 5.55 -33.60
CA ARG A 236 -5.80 4.44 -34.37
C ARG A 236 -7.21 4.79 -34.87
N GLU A 237 -7.41 6.02 -35.31
CA GLU A 237 -8.59 6.33 -36.13
C GLU A 237 -8.65 5.30 -37.26
N ALA A 238 -9.79 4.62 -37.32
CA ALA A 238 -9.99 3.50 -38.21
C ALA A 238 -9.72 3.95 -39.64
N THR A 239 -8.73 3.32 -40.27
CA THR A 239 -8.59 3.35 -41.73
C THR A 239 -9.77 2.66 -42.44
N SER A 240 -10.77 2.13 -41.70
CA SER A 240 -11.97 1.50 -42.23
C SER A 240 -13.27 2.17 -41.70
N PRO A 241 -14.15 2.66 -42.59
CA PRO A 241 -15.45 3.27 -42.26
C PRO A 241 -16.42 2.40 -41.44
N ASP A 242 -16.27 1.07 -41.50
CA ASP A 242 -17.16 0.10 -40.84
C ASP A 242 -17.03 0.11 -39.29
N ILE A 243 -15.90 0.61 -38.78
CA ILE A 243 -15.60 0.62 -37.34
C ILE A 243 -16.25 1.81 -36.62
N VAL A 244 -16.53 2.89 -37.37
CA VAL A 244 -17.05 4.14 -36.83
C VAL A 244 -18.57 4.14 -36.72
N THR A 245 -19.24 3.22 -37.43
CA THR A 245 -20.71 3.20 -37.60
C THR A 245 -21.46 2.57 -36.42
N ASP A 246 -20.85 1.61 -35.71
CA ASP A 246 -21.53 0.88 -34.62
C ASP A 246 -21.15 1.35 -33.20
N GLY A 247 -20.25 2.34 -33.06
CA GLY A 247 -19.89 2.89 -31.74
C GLY A 247 -19.20 1.91 -30.78
N VAL A 248 -18.66 0.80 -31.30
CA VAL A 248 -18.17 -0.36 -30.52
C VAL A 248 -16.77 -0.16 -29.92
N VAL A 249 -15.97 0.79 -30.42
CA VAL A 249 -14.54 0.84 -30.05
C VAL A 249 -14.26 1.78 -28.88
N GLN A 250 -13.79 1.18 -27.77
CA GLN A 250 -13.11 1.90 -26.70
C GLN A 250 -11.69 2.28 -27.17
N ARG A 251 -11.39 3.59 -27.19
CA ARG A 251 -10.06 4.10 -27.58
C ARG A 251 -9.04 3.77 -26.49
N ARG A 252 -8.25 2.72 -26.70
CA ARG A 252 -7.29 2.20 -25.71
C ARG A 252 -5.91 1.93 -26.33
N LEU A 253 -4.84 2.10 -25.55
CA LEU A 253 -3.49 1.81 -26.01
C LEU A 253 -3.36 0.32 -26.35
N MET A 254 -2.83 0.01 -27.52
CA MET A 254 -2.71 -1.35 -28.04
C MET A 254 -1.26 -1.64 -28.46
N LEU A 255 -0.90 -2.92 -28.50
CA LEU A 255 0.42 -3.38 -28.96
C LEU A 255 0.74 -2.88 -30.38
N PRO A 256 2.00 -2.48 -30.66
CA PRO A 256 2.40 -2.06 -32.00
C PRO A 256 2.18 -3.18 -33.02
N GLU A 257 1.63 -2.85 -34.19
CA GLU A 257 1.34 -3.81 -35.26
C GLU A 257 2.60 -4.54 -35.74
N LYS A 258 3.77 -3.88 -35.71
CA LYS A 258 5.06 -4.49 -36.03
C LYS A 258 5.45 -5.65 -35.10
N ASP A 259 5.02 -5.59 -33.84
CA ASP A 259 5.42 -6.54 -32.79
C ASP A 259 4.32 -7.59 -32.55
N ALA A 260 3.06 -7.22 -32.81
CA ALA A 260 1.89 -8.09 -32.68
C ALA A 260 0.90 -7.83 -33.84
N PRO A 261 1.21 -8.27 -35.07
CA PRO A 261 0.40 -7.96 -36.25
C PRO A 261 -1.01 -8.54 -36.21
N LYS A 262 -1.20 -9.61 -35.42
CA LYS A 262 -2.51 -10.24 -35.19
C LYS A 262 -3.23 -9.69 -33.95
N GLY A 263 -2.67 -8.69 -33.27
CA GLY A 263 -3.25 -8.07 -32.08
C GLY A 263 -2.98 -8.79 -30.75
N TYR A 264 -2.16 -9.85 -30.76
CA TYR A 264 -1.83 -10.65 -29.58
C TYR A 264 -0.36 -11.09 -29.59
N ILE A 265 0.14 -11.50 -28.41
CA ILE A 265 1.43 -12.16 -28.23
C ILE A 265 1.13 -13.61 -27.86
N GLU A 266 1.82 -14.57 -28.47
CA GLU A 266 1.62 -15.99 -28.21
C GLU A 266 2.94 -16.72 -27.91
N ALA A 267 2.83 -17.79 -27.12
CA ALA A 267 3.95 -18.67 -26.82
C ALA A 267 4.35 -19.48 -28.09
N PRO A 268 5.60 -19.95 -28.18
CA PRO A 268 6.04 -20.82 -29.27
C PRO A 268 5.15 -22.05 -29.44
N ALA A 269 4.91 -22.47 -30.69
CA ALA A 269 4.07 -23.62 -31.06
C ALA A 269 2.56 -23.49 -30.70
N THR A 270 2.08 -22.27 -30.44
CA THR A 270 0.64 -21.99 -30.37
C THR A 270 0.02 -22.04 -31.78
N THR A 271 -1.17 -22.63 -31.86
CA THR A 271 -2.02 -22.78 -33.04
C THR A 271 -3.44 -22.38 -32.65
N GLU A 272 -4.31 -22.06 -33.60
CA GLU A 272 -5.71 -21.73 -33.27
C GLU A 272 -6.44 -22.86 -32.53
N LYS A 273 -6.04 -24.13 -32.73
CA LYS A 273 -6.66 -25.28 -32.07
C LYS A 273 -6.31 -25.38 -30.58
N ASN A 274 -5.11 -24.95 -30.19
CA ASN A 274 -4.60 -25.09 -28.82
C ASN A 274 -4.39 -23.73 -28.14
N ALA A 275 -4.84 -22.64 -28.76
CA ALA A 275 -4.82 -21.32 -28.16
C ALA A 275 -5.78 -21.27 -26.96
N VAL A 276 -5.25 -20.85 -25.82
CA VAL A 276 -5.98 -20.48 -24.61
C VAL A 276 -5.69 -19.01 -24.38
N GLU A 277 -6.71 -18.19 -24.59
CA GLU A 277 -6.58 -16.74 -24.65
C GLU A 277 -6.90 -16.09 -23.31
N ALA A 278 -6.13 -15.05 -22.97
CA ALA A 278 -6.47 -14.14 -21.89
C ALA A 278 -6.30 -12.67 -22.33
N VAL A 279 -7.17 -11.82 -21.80
CA VAL A 279 -7.05 -10.37 -21.96
C VAL A 279 -6.36 -9.79 -20.74
N VAL A 280 -5.32 -9.00 -20.95
CA VAL A 280 -4.59 -8.28 -19.91
C VAL A 280 -4.70 -6.79 -20.15
N VAL A 281 -5.21 -6.06 -19.15
CA VAL A 281 -5.30 -4.60 -19.18
C VAL A 281 -4.33 -4.02 -18.16
N MET A 282 -3.41 -3.18 -18.63
CA MET A 282 -2.38 -2.53 -17.82
C MET A 282 -2.62 -1.02 -17.77
N GLU A 283 -3.43 -0.57 -16.81
CA GLU A 283 -3.85 0.84 -16.68
C GLU A 283 -2.69 1.81 -16.37
N ASP A 284 -1.57 1.30 -15.88
CA ASP A 284 -0.33 2.04 -15.60
C ASP A 284 0.56 2.23 -16.84
N ILE A 285 0.24 1.53 -17.93
CA ILE A 285 0.90 1.63 -19.23
C ILE A 285 0.10 2.54 -20.15
N TYR A 286 0.62 3.75 -20.37
CA TYR A 286 0.05 4.78 -21.25
C TYR A 286 1.19 5.64 -21.79
N PRO A 287 0.98 6.38 -22.90
CA PRO A 287 1.98 7.34 -23.38
C PRO A 287 2.34 8.34 -22.29
N LYS A 288 3.57 8.30 -21.83
CA LYS A 288 4.10 9.15 -20.77
C LYS A 288 5.52 9.55 -21.10
N VAL A 289 5.87 10.77 -20.72
CA VAL A 289 7.25 11.24 -20.77
C VAL A 289 7.75 11.39 -19.34
N GLU A 290 8.89 10.76 -19.07
CA GLU A 290 9.66 11.02 -17.86
C GLU A 290 10.43 12.32 -18.04
N CYS A 291 10.03 13.32 -17.27
CA CYS A 291 10.64 14.62 -17.22
C CYS A 291 11.62 14.70 -16.04
N ILE A 292 12.71 15.48 -16.15
CA ILE A 292 13.65 15.67 -15.02
C ILE A 292 13.56 17.09 -14.46
N VAL A 293 12.88 17.26 -13.33
CA VAL A 293 12.73 18.57 -12.69
C VAL A 293 13.91 18.85 -11.76
N LYS A 294 14.91 19.58 -12.26
CA LYS A 294 16.09 19.97 -11.47
C LYS A 294 15.82 21.13 -10.51
N THR A 295 15.00 22.08 -10.93
CA THR A 295 14.72 23.31 -10.18
C THR A 295 13.23 23.55 -10.13
N LEU A 296 12.72 23.81 -8.92
CA LEU A 296 11.37 24.31 -8.67
C LEU A 296 11.49 25.79 -8.32
N THR A 297 10.88 26.67 -9.10
CA THR A 297 10.76 28.10 -8.75
C THR A 297 9.34 28.38 -8.32
N SER A 298 9.14 29.35 -7.44
CA SER A 298 7.81 29.80 -7.04
C SER A 298 7.63 31.29 -7.32
N TYR A 299 6.38 31.70 -7.54
CA TYR A 299 6.02 33.11 -7.61
C TYR A 299 4.65 33.31 -6.96
N GLU A 300 4.42 34.50 -6.40
CA GLU A 300 3.14 34.86 -5.83
C GLU A 300 2.25 35.52 -6.88
N ARG A 301 0.96 35.23 -6.85
CA ARG A 301 -0.06 35.93 -7.63
C ARG A 301 -1.28 36.16 -6.75
N HIS A 302 -1.82 37.36 -6.85
CA HIS A 302 -3.09 37.71 -6.22
C HIS A 302 -4.25 37.07 -6.99
N THR A 303 -5.10 36.35 -6.26
CA THR A 303 -6.30 35.68 -6.76
C THR A 303 -7.47 36.00 -5.85
N SER A 304 -8.70 35.93 -6.36
CA SER A 304 -9.90 36.07 -5.53
C SER A 304 -10.30 34.72 -4.93
N ASP A 305 -10.56 34.68 -3.63
CA ASP A 305 -11.17 33.50 -2.98
C ASP A 305 -12.66 33.34 -3.38
N GLN A 306 -13.33 32.31 -2.83
CA GLN A 306 -14.75 32.06 -3.11
C GLN A 306 -15.69 33.17 -2.63
N GLU A 307 -15.21 34.07 -1.77
CA GLU A 307 -15.94 35.20 -1.20
C GLU A 307 -15.56 36.54 -1.86
N GLY A 308 -14.64 36.52 -2.84
CA GLY A 308 -14.20 37.69 -3.60
C GLY A 308 -13.03 38.47 -2.97
N ASN A 309 -12.46 38.00 -1.86
CA ASN A 309 -11.31 38.67 -1.23
C ASN A 309 -10.02 38.37 -2.00
N GLU A 310 -9.14 39.37 -2.08
CA GLU A 310 -7.83 39.23 -2.71
C GLU A 310 -6.87 38.46 -1.78
N VAL A 311 -6.42 37.29 -2.23
CA VAL A 311 -5.51 36.40 -1.50
C VAL A 311 -4.25 36.21 -2.34
N SER A 312 -3.07 36.33 -1.72
CA SER A 312 -1.81 35.97 -2.38
C SER A 312 -1.65 34.45 -2.37
N GLU A 313 -1.65 33.83 -3.56
CA GLU A 313 -1.40 32.41 -3.76
C GLU A 313 0.00 32.17 -4.32
N THR A 314 0.69 31.16 -3.78
CA THR A 314 2.01 30.73 -4.27
C THR A 314 1.83 29.70 -5.38
N PHE A 315 2.34 30.03 -6.56
CA PHE A 315 2.39 29.14 -7.72
C PHE A 315 3.79 28.58 -7.89
N TYR A 316 3.87 27.34 -8.36
CA TYR A 316 5.13 26.67 -8.63
C TYR A 316 5.36 26.52 -10.13
N ARG A 317 6.61 26.64 -10.57
CA ARG A 317 7.04 26.41 -11.95
C ARG A 317 8.05 25.28 -11.98
N VAL A 318 7.81 24.36 -12.89
CA VAL A 318 8.75 23.30 -13.24
C VAL A 318 9.30 23.59 -14.63
N ALA A 319 10.57 23.29 -14.84
CA ALA A 319 11.18 23.35 -16.15
C ALA A 319 11.94 22.05 -16.37
N ASP A 320 11.76 21.46 -17.55
CA ASP A 320 12.56 20.35 -18.03
C ASP A 320 13.33 20.78 -19.28
N SER A 321 14.62 20.44 -19.30
CA SER A 321 15.49 20.65 -20.45
C SER A 321 15.42 19.50 -21.47
N THR A 322 14.98 18.31 -21.04
CA THR A 322 15.03 17.08 -21.83
C THR A 322 13.80 16.92 -22.72
N PHE A 323 12.62 17.34 -22.23
CA PHE A 323 11.37 17.26 -22.99
C PHE A 323 10.77 18.65 -23.25
N LYS A 324 10.59 18.98 -24.54
CA LYS A 324 9.94 20.21 -24.97
C LYS A 324 8.44 19.97 -25.13
N PHE A 325 7.69 20.19 -24.05
CA PHE A 325 6.24 20.21 -24.11
C PHE A 325 5.75 21.50 -24.77
N THR A 326 4.85 21.37 -25.73
CA THR A 326 4.27 22.48 -26.50
C THR A 326 2.75 22.50 -26.35
N LYS A 327 2.11 23.64 -26.64
CA LYS A 327 0.66 23.84 -26.39
C LYS A 327 -0.22 22.88 -27.21
N ASP A 328 0.23 22.50 -28.40
CA ASP A 328 -0.40 21.54 -29.32
C ASP A 328 -0.41 20.10 -28.78
N MET A 329 0.43 19.78 -27.80
CA MET A 329 0.41 18.47 -27.12
C MET A 329 -0.69 18.36 -26.06
N ILE A 330 -1.42 19.44 -25.77
CA ILE A 330 -2.55 19.42 -24.82
C ILE A 330 -3.77 18.84 -25.54
N LEU A 331 -4.29 17.73 -25.01
CA LEU A 331 -5.51 17.13 -25.54
C LEU A 331 -6.71 18.07 -25.35
N PRO A 332 -7.61 18.20 -26.35
CA PRO A 332 -8.84 18.98 -26.23
C PRO A 332 -9.66 18.58 -25.00
N ASP A 333 -10.22 19.57 -24.31
CA ASP A 333 -11.05 19.40 -23.10
C ASP A 333 -10.41 18.64 -21.93
N LYS A 334 -9.08 18.51 -21.92
CA LYS A 334 -8.32 17.92 -20.81
C LYS A 334 -7.41 18.93 -20.15
N LYS A 335 -7.24 18.76 -18.84
CA LYS A 335 -6.33 19.56 -18.02
C LYS A 335 -4.99 18.84 -17.90
N LEU A 336 -3.90 19.59 -17.92
CA LEU A 336 -2.56 19.04 -17.67
C LEU A 336 -2.44 18.66 -16.19
N HIS A 337 -1.88 17.50 -15.89
CA HIS A 337 -1.46 17.16 -14.54
C HIS A 337 0.02 16.80 -14.50
N ILE A 338 0.65 17.14 -13.39
CA ILE A 338 2.01 16.76 -13.04
C ILE A 338 1.93 15.87 -11.80
N VAL A 339 2.42 14.64 -11.95
CA VAL A 339 2.56 13.69 -10.85
C VAL A 339 4.04 13.50 -10.56
N PHE A 340 4.43 13.75 -9.31
CA PHE A 340 5.78 13.50 -8.85
C PHE A 340 5.94 12.03 -8.51
N LEU A 341 6.91 11.35 -9.14
CA LEU A 341 7.17 9.92 -8.94
C LEU A 341 8.30 9.65 -7.94
N SER A 342 8.98 10.69 -7.48
CA SER A 342 10.09 10.55 -6.53
C SER A 342 10.36 11.82 -5.73
N GLY A 343 11.21 11.69 -4.73
CA GLY A 343 11.59 12.77 -3.82
C GLY A 343 10.46 13.22 -2.89
N ARG A 344 10.60 14.41 -2.32
CA ARG A 344 9.74 14.91 -1.23
C ARG A 344 8.28 15.15 -1.63
N MET A 345 7.98 15.16 -2.92
CA MET A 345 6.63 15.31 -3.44
C MET A 345 6.09 14.01 -4.04
N ASN A 346 6.76 12.87 -3.85
CA ASN A 346 6.30 11.60 -4.42
C ASN A 346 4.81 11.34 -4.10
N GLY A 347 4.05 10.94 -5.13
CA GLY A 347 2.61 10.68 -5.06
C GLY A 347 1.73 11.93 -5.14
N MET A 348 2.30 13.14 -5.17
CA MET A 348 1.51 14.37 -5.31
C MET A 348 1.13 14.61 -6.78
N ASP A 349 -0.15 14.86 -7.00
CA ASP A 349 -0.77 15.20 -8.28
C ASP A 349 -1.20 16.68 -8.27
N PHE A 350 -0.73 17.44 -9.25
CA PHE A 350 -1.07 18.85 -9.42
C PHE A 350 -1.64 19.12 -10.80
N GLU A 351 -2.76 19.84 -10.85
CA GLU A 351 -3.21 20.49 -12.08
C GLU A 351 -2.16 21.52 -12.54
N ALA A 352 -1.91 21.58 -13.84
CA ALA A 352 -0.88 22.43 -14.43
C ALA A 352 -1.45 23.24 -15.59
N GLU A 353 -0.81 24.37 -15.88
CA GLU A 353 -1.17 25.25 -16.98
C GLU A 353 0.06 25.43 -17.89
N TYR A 354 -0.13 25.32 -19.20
CA TYR A 354 0.96 25.58 -20.12
C TYR A 354 1.36 27.05 -20.06
N SER A 355 2.67 27.31 -20.00
CA SER A 355 3.22 28.66 -20.05
C SER A 355 4.36 28.71 -21.07
N PRO A 356 4.28 29.64 -22.04
CA PRO A 356 5.32 29.82 -23.04
C PRO A 356 6.65 30.32 -22.44
N GLU A 357 6.61 30.94 -21.25
CA GLU A 357 7.79 31.50 -20.55
C GLU A 357 8.26 30.63 -19.37
N LYS A 358 8.39 29.31 -19.58
CA LYS A 358 8.64 28.26 -18.55
C LYS A 358 7.33 27.85 -17.85
N GLN A 359 7.08 26.54 -17.80
CA GLN A 359 5.78 25.89 -17.50
C GLN A 359 5.21 26.26 -16.11
N LEU A 360 3.88 26.45 -16.02
CA LEU A 360 3.16 26.83 -14.80
C LEU A 360 2.50 25.61 -14.17
N VAL A 361 2.56 25.47 -12.84
CA VAL A 361 1.78 24.49 -12.08
C VAL A 361 0.81 25.25 -11.18
N ARG A 362 -0.48 24.92 -11.27
CA ARG A 362 -1.53 25.55 -10.48
C ARG A 362 -1.95 24.60 -9.36
N ASN A 363 -1.67 24.98 -8.13
CA ASN A 363 -2.16 24.19 -7.00
C ASN A 363 -3.64 24.51 -6.77
N ARG A 364 -4.57 23.67 -7.26
CA ARG A 364 -5.91 23.57 -6.68
C ARG A 364 -6.05 22.24 -5.96
N CYS A 365 -5.39 22.12 -4.81
CA CYS A 365 -5.71 21.07 -3.84
C CYS A 365 -7.06 21.42 -3.18
N GLN A 366 -8.17 20.99 -3.80
CA GLN A 366 -9.45 20.91 -3.08
C GLN A 366 -9.33 19.76 -2.07
N ARG A 367 -9.14 20.14 -0.79
CA ARG A 367 -8.99 19.31 0.42
C ARG A 367 -7.55 18.90 0.80
N CYS A 368 -6.77 19.87 1.24
CA CYS A 368 -5.90 19.71 2.42
C CYS A 368 -5.99 20.97 3.28
N LEU A 369 -6.41 20.78 4.54
CA LEU A 369 -6.53 21.82 5.56
C LEU A 369 -5.19 22.50 5.86
N ARG A 370 -5.30 23.77 6.26
CA ARG A 370 -4.27 24.72 6.72
C ARG A 370 -3.06 24.05 7.38
N ALA A 371 -1.87 24.33 6.84
CA ALA A 371 -0.62 24.30 7.60
C ALA A 371 0.14 25.60 7.29
N GLN A 372 0.18 26.52 8.27
CA GLN A 372 1.11 27.65 8.24
C GLN A 372 2.52 27.10 8.42
N ALA A 373 3.36 27.21 7.39
CA ALA A 373 4.79 26.92 7.51
C ALA A 373 5.55 28.21 7.91
N PRO A 374 6.48 28.16 8.87
CA PRO A 374 7.26 29.32 9.30
C PRO A 374 8.30 29.71 8.25
N ARG A 375 8.48 31.02 8.05
CA ARG A 375 9.49 31.62 7.17
C ARG A 375 10.90 31.19 7.59
N GLN A 376 11.66 30.56 6.69
CA GLN A 376 13.12 30.48 6.80
C GLN A 376 13.80 30.88 5.48
N ARG A 377 14.88 31.64 5.62
CA ARG A 377 15.69 32.27 4.55
C ARG A 377 16.44 31.24 3.69
N PRO A 378 16.77 31.57 2.43
CA PRO A 378 17.40 30.63 1.51
C PRO A 378 18.89 30.48 1.83
N ALA A 379 19.34 29.24 2.04
CA ALA A 379 20.75 28.88 1.99
C ALA A 379 21.02 28.18 0.64
N SER A 380 21.95 28.74 -0.12
CA SER A 380 22.52 28.16 -1.32
C SER A 380 23.37 26.92 -0.97
N ARG A 381 23.07 25.78 -1.57
CA ARG A 381 24.05 24.69 -1.75
C ARG A 381 23.65 23.81 -2.93
N THR A 382 24.53 23.81 -3.93
CA THR A 382 24.52 22.95 -5.11
C THR A 382 24.75 21.50 -4.69
N GLY A 383 23.67 20.72 -4.68
CA GLY A 383 23.69 19.26 -4.64
C GLY A 383 23.04 18.73 -5.90
N ARG A 384 23.79 17.99 -6.72
CA ARG A 384 23.32 17.37 -7.95
C ARG A 384 22.33 16.25 -7.56
N GLN A 385 21.04 16.42 -7.84
CA GLN A 385 20.02 15.39 -7.66
C GLN A 385 19.26 15.17 -8.97
N VAL A 386 19.21 13.92 -9.40
CA VAL A 386 18.36 13.45 -10.51
C VAL A 386 16.95 13.29 -9.95
N ARG A 387 15.95 13.81 -10.64
CA ARG A 387 14.53 13.79 -10.21
C ARG A 387 13.69 13.42 -11.40
N HIS A 388 12.74 12.50 -11.27
CA HIS A 388 11.88 12.07 -12.37
C HIS A 388 10.45 12.56 -12.11
N LEU A 389 9.79 13.06 -13.15
CA LEU A 389 8.49 13.73 -13.16
C LEU A 389 7.66 13.09 -14.26
N GLN A 390 6.37 12.87 -14.04
CA GLN A 390 5.48 12.37 -15.09
C GLN A 390 4.35 13.35 -15.34
N LEU A 391 4.05 13.56 -16.62
CA LEU A 391 2.82 14.23 -17.04
C LEU A 391 1.71 13.18 -17.22
N GLY A 392 0.56 13.39 -16.58
CA GLY A 392 -0.65 12.56 -16.70
C GLY A 392 -1.89 13.45 -16.86
N GLN A 393 -3.03 12.89 -17.26
CA GLN A 393 -4.32 13.59 -17.28
C GLN A 393 -5.41 12.60 -16.86
N LEU A 394 -6.32 13.01 -15.97
CA LEU A 394 -7.48 12.21 -15.50
C LEU A 394 -8.79 12.72 -16.14
N GLN A 395 -9.76 11.81 -16.35
CA GLN A 395 -11.08 12.16 -16.88
C GLN A 395 -12.09 12.39 -15.73
N GLY A 396 -12.85 13.49 -15.80
CA GLY A 396 -14.01 13.73 -14.92
C GLY A 396 -15.26 13.01 -15.41
N SER A 397 -15.88 12.21 -14.54
CA SER A 397 -17.19 11.57 -14.77
C SER A 397 -18.31 12.61 -14.74
N ARG A 398 -19.12 12.68 -15.81
CA ARG A 398 -20.36 13.46 -15.84
C ARG A 398 -21.50 12.59 -15.31
N HIS A 399 -22.04 12.91 -14.14
CA HIS A 399 -23.35 12.41 -13.70
C HIS A 399 -24.47 13.21 -14.37
N GLY A 400 -25.29 12.52 -15.16
CA GLY A 400 -26.51 13.07 -15.74
C GLY A 400 -27.60 13.23 -14.70
N HIS A 401 -28.18 14.43 -14.60
CA HIS A 401 -29.40 14.67 -13.84
C HIS A 401 -30.62 14.53 -14.74
N HIS A 402 -31.37 13.43 -14.54
CA HIS A 402 -32.77 13.34 -14.91
C HIS A 402 -33.60 14.27 -14.01
N ARG A 403 -34.36 15.20 -14.59
CA ARG A 403 -35.45 15.89 -13.89
C ARG A 403 -36.77 15.65 -14.61
N LYS A 404 -37.64 14.90 -13.93
CA LYS A 404 -39.01 14.55 -14.30
C LYS A 404 -39.87 15.81 -14.49
N SER A 405 -40.62 15.86 -15.58
CA SER A 405 -41.79 16.71 -15.75
C SER A 405 -42.93 16.22 -14.84
N ARG A 406 -43.60 17.16 -14.17
CA ARG A 406 -44.92 16.95 -13.57
C ARG A 406 -45.82 18.07 -14.04
N GLY A 407 -46.93 17.68 -14.67
CA GLY A 407 -47.95 18.57 -15.21
C GLY A 407 -48.74 19.30 -14.12
N LYS A 408 -49.40 20.36 -14.57
CA LYS A 408 -50.58 20.94 -13.93
C LYS A 408 -51.64 21.09 -15.02
N ALA A 409 -52.77 20.42 -14.80
CA ALA A 409 -54.10 20.83 -15.25
C ALA A 409 -54.75 21.61 -14.09
N PRO A 410 -55.87 22.34 -14.25
CA PRO A 410 -56.79 22.39 -15.39
C PRO A 410 -56.49 23.50 -16.40
#